data_AF-H1UZM8-F1
#
_entry.id   AF-H1UZM8-F1
#
_cell.length_a   1.000
_cell.length_b   1.000
_cell.length_c   1.000
_cell.angle_alpha   90.00
_cell.angle_beta   90.00
_cell.angle_gamma   90.00
#
_symmetry.space_group_name_H-M   'P 1'
#
loop_
_entity.id
_entity.type
_entity.pdbx_description
1 polymer ?
#
loop_
_entity_poly.entity_id
_entity_poly.type
_entity_poly.pdbx_seq_one_letter_code
_entity_poly.pdbx_strand_id
1 'polypeptide(L)'
;MSPTRCKARILCACHINHGQDFQVRVKWEEGTVALWDNRVTAHTAISDYNVHNPQEGLRHGFRITTLADKPTGASGLGSTW
;
A
#
# COMPACT_ATOMS: atom_id res chain seq x y z
N MET A 1 -17.23 -14.70 3.28
CA MET A 1 -16.17 -13.71 3.56
C MET A 1 -15.21 -13.68 2.40
N SER A 2 -15.38 -12.72 1.47
CA SER A 2 -14.49 -12.58 0.33
C SER A 2 -13.30 -11.67 0.67
N PRO A 3 -12.12 -11.91 0.07
CA PRO A 3 -10.87 -11.35 0.54
C PRO A 3 -10.44 -10.15 -0.30
N THR A 4 -10.41 -8.97 0.33
CA THR A 4 -9.93 -7.74 -0.31
C THR A 4 -8.47 -7.52 0.00
N ARG A 5 -7.84 -6.79 -0.89
CA ARG A 5 -6.41 -6.86 -1.08
C ARG A 5 -5.74 -5.48 -1.20
N CYS A 6 -4.51 -5.34 -0.70
CA CYS A 6 -3.71 -4.11 -0.78
C CYS A 6 -2.39 -4.35 -1.56
N LYS A 7 -1.92 -3.37 -2.34
CA LYS A 7 -0.63 -3.35 -3.09
C LYS A 7 0.35 -2.33 -2.49
N ALA A 8 1.68 -2.37 -2.77
CA ALA A 8 2.76 -1.42 -2.39
C ALA A 8 3.78 -1.18 -3.60
N ARG A 9 4.49 -0.02 -3.76
CA ARG A 9 5.09 0.55 -5.05
C ARG A 9 6.16 1.74 -5.02
N ILE A 10 7.38 1.72 -5.60
CA ILE A 10 8.21 2.96 -5.94
C ILE A 10 9.00 2.80 -7.28
N LEU A 11 9.26 3.91 -8.05
CA LEU A 11 9.74 4.14 -9.46
C LEU A 11 8.73 4.78 -10.50
N CYS A 12 9.13 5.04 -11.76
CA CYS A 12 8.26 5.63 -12.79
C CYS A 12 6.88 4.96 -12.85
N ALA A 13 5.79 5.74 -12.74
CA ALA A 13 4.46 5.21 -12.50
C ALA A 13 4.00 4.14 -13.51
N CYS A 14 4.35 4.29 -14.80
CA CYS A 14 4.03 3.30 -15.83
C CYS A 14 4.77 1.97 -15.62
N HIS A 15 6.07 2.02 -15.28
CA HIS A 15 6.87 0.84 -15.00
C HIS A 15 6.30 0.10 -13.80
N ILE A 16 6.07 0.81 -12.69
CA ILE A 16 5.47 0.24 -11.48
C ILE A 16 4.12 -0.43 -11.77
N ASN A 17 3.22 0.28 -12.46
CA ASN A 17 1.83 -0.15 -12.54
C ASN A 17 1.69 -1.42 -13.39
N HIS A 18 2.55 -1.59 -14.39
CA HIS A 18 2.49 -2.71 -15.32
C HIS A 18 3.41 -3.87 -14.97
N GLY A 19 4.49 -3.66 -14.22
CA GLY A 19 5.35 -4.76 -13.77
C GLY A 19 4.70 -5.53 -12.61
N GLN A 20 4.24 -6.75 -12.89
CA GLN A 20 3.64 -7.63 -11.87
C GLN A 20 4.69 -8.30 -10.98
N ASP A 21 5.94 -8.42 -11.46
CA ASP A 21 7.00 -9.19 -10.80
C ASP A 21 7.41 -8.63 -9.43
N PHE A 22 7.15 -7.35 -9.19
CA PHE A 22 7.44 -6.65 -7.94
C PHE A 22 6.17 -6.19 -7.21
N GLN A 23 5.00 -6.74 -7.55
CA GLN A 23 3.74 -6.44 -6.87
C GLN A 23 3.37 -7.58 -5.92
N VAL A 24 3.17 -7.23 -4.65
CA VAL A 24 2.56 -8.13 -3.66
C VAL A 24 1.12 -7.69 -3.43
N ARG A 25 0.21 -8.66 -3.38
CA ARG A 25 -1.22 -8.43 -3.12
C ARG A 25 -1.61 -9.19 -1.85
N VAL A 26 -1.68 -8.46 -0.74
CA VAL A 26 -1.99 -9.05 0.59
C VAL A 26 -3.46 -9.39 0.69
N LYS A 27 -3.79 -10.58 1.17
CA LYS A 27 -5.16 -10.98 1.55
C LYS A 27 -5.37 -10.67 3.03
N TRP A 28 -6.30 -9.80 3.35
CA TRP A 28 -6.60 -9.43 4.74
C TRP A 28 -7.55 -10.43 5.40
N GLU A 29 -7.13 -10.99 6.53
CA GLU A 29 -7.93 -11.80 7.45
C GLU A 29 -7.84 -11.20 8.86
N GLU A 30 -8.71 -11.64 9.77
CA GLU A 30 -8.69 -11.15 11.15
C GLU A 30 -7.31 -11.36 11.80
N GLY A 31 -6.79 -10.33 12.48
CA GLY A 31 -5.45 -10.35 13.06
C GLY A 31 -4.29 -10.18 12.08
N THR A 32 -4.54 -10.05 10.77
CA THR A 32 -3.46 -9.79 9.80
C THR A 32 -2.85 -8.41 10.03
N VAL A 33 -1.53 -8.37 10.17
CA VAL A 33 -0.75 -7.13 10.26
C VAL A 33 0.19 -7.07 9.05
N ALA A 34 0.16 -5.96 8.33
CA ALA A 34 1.12 -5.68 7.26
C ALA A 34 2.01 -4.50 7.64
N LEU A 35 3.31 -4.67 7.40
CA LEU A 35 4.32 -3.63 7.54
C LEU A 35 4.95 -3.39 6.17
N TRP A 36 5.16 -2.12 5.81
CA TRP A 36 5.85 -1.75 4.59
C TRP A 36 6.76 -0.55 4.84
N ASP A 37 7.90 -0.49 4.14
CA ASP A 37 8.77 0.68 4.17
C ASP A 37 8.22 1.75 3.21
N ASN A 38 7.74 2.86 3.77
CA ASN A 38 7.14 3.95 3.00
C ASN A 38 8.15 4.76 2.16
N ARG A 39 9.47 4.51 2.30
CA ARG A 39 10.53 5.17 1.52
C ARG A 39 10.75 4.52 0.15
N VAL A 40 10.42 3.23 0.03
CA VAL A 40 10.61 2.43 -1.20
C VAL A 40 9.35 1.69 -1.64
N THR A 41 8.21 1.98 -1.01
CA THR A 41 6.92 1.40 -1.39
C THR A 41 5.78 2.44 -1.32
N ALA A 42 4.81 2.33 -2.22
CA ALA A 42 3.57 3.11 -2.26
C ALA A 42 2.36 2.21 -2.49
N HIS A 43 1.35 2.31 -1.65
CA HIS A 43 0.30 1.32 -1.59
C HIS A 43 -1.01 1.75 -2.24
N THR A 44 -1.84 0.78 -2.56
CA THR A 44 -3.20 1.01 -3.05
C THR A 44 -4.14 0.03 -2.39
N ALA A 45 -5.15 0.58 -1.69
CA ALA A 45 -6.29 -0.19 -1.24
C ALA A 45 -7.16 -0.50 -2.46
N ILE A 46 -7.42 -1.79 -2.71
CA ILE A 46 -8.29 -2.20 -3.81
C ILE A 46 -9.71 -2.25 -3.26
N SER A 47 -10.62 -1.50 -3.86
CA SER A 47 -12.04 -1.48 -3.45
C SER A 47 -12.84 -2.54 -4.20
N ASP A 48 -12.37 -3.79 -4.19
CA ASP A 48 -13.01 -4.92 -4.89
C ASP A 48 -13.98 -5.71 -3.99
N TYR A 49 -14.66 -5.05 -3.06
CA TYR A 49 -15.64 -5.64 -2.15
C TYR A 49 -16.99 -4.94 -2.24
N ASN A 50 -18.06 -5.72 -2.09
CA ASN A 50 -19.44 -5.28 -2.11
C ASN A 50 -19.91 -4.97 -0.69
N VAL A 51 -20.00 -3.68 -0.36
CA VAL A 51 -20.50 -3.18 0.93
C VAL A 51 -21.99 -3.48 1.17
N HIS A 52 -22.75 -3.80 0.13
CA HIS A 52 -24.15 -4.21 0.23
C HIS A 52 -24.31 -5.74 0.39
N ASN A 53 -23.23 -6.51 0.26
CA ASN A 53 -23.24 -7.94 0.55
C ASN A 53 -22.95 -8.16 2.06
N PRO A 54 -23.91 -8.68 2.84
CA PRO A 54 -23.70 -8.94 4.28
C PRO A 54 -22.54 -9.90 4.59
N GLN A 55 -22.15 -10.73 3.62
CA GLN A 55 -21.06 -11.70 3.78
C GLN A 55 -19.65 -11.12 3.58
N GLU A 56 -19.53 -9.93 3.00
CA GLU A 56 -18.25 -9.23 2.79
C GLU A 56 -18.04 -8.08 3.78
N GLY A 57 -19.13 -7.39 4.15
CA GLY A 57 -19.15 -6.46 5.27
C GLY A 57 -18.30 -5.19 5.09
N LEU A 58 -18.22 -4.41 6.18
CA LEU A 58 -17.40 -3.20 6.27
C LEU A 58 -15.94 -3.55 6.54
N ARG A 59 -15.02 -2.84 5.89
CA ARG A 59 -13.58 -2.95 6.14
C ARG A 59 -13.10 -1.81 7.02
N HIS A 60 -12.54 -2.17 8.17
CA HIS A 60 -11.91 -1.23 9.08
C HIS A 60 -10.51 -1.73 9.43
N GLY A 61 -9.54 -0.82 9.45
CA GLY A 61 -8.16 -1.12 9.82
C GLY A 61 -7.54 0.07 10.52
N PHE A 62 -6.67 -0.22 11.49
CA PHE A 62 -5.89 0.80 12.18
C PHE A 62 -4.52 0.92 11.53
N ARG A 63 -4.06 2.17 11.32
CA ARG A 63 -2.74 2.44 10.77
C ARG A 63 -1.94 3.27 11.77
N ILE A 64 -0.73 2.83 12.05
CA ILE A 64 0.27 3.57 12.80
C ILE A 64 1.39 3.91 11.83
N THR A 65 1.83 5.18 11.81
CA THR A 65 2.90 5.65 10.93
C THR A 65 4.00 6.27 11.78
N THR A 66 5.24 5.85 11.55
CA THR A 66 6.42 6.46 12.18
C THR A 66 6.78 7.78 11.49
N LEU A 67 7.38 8.71 12.24
CA LEU A 67 7.97 9.92 11.65
C LEU A 67 9.19 9.53 10.80
N ALA A 68 9.43 10.26 9.71
CA ALA A 68 10.57 10.04 8.80
C ALA A 68 11.35 11.32 8.54
N ASP A 69 12.59 11.16 8.10
CA ASP A 69 13.49 12.25 7.73
C ASP A 69 13.19 12.80 6.33
N LYS A 70 13.75 13.97 6.04
CA LYS A 70 13.68 14.63 4.74
C LYS A 70 14.43 13.80 3.68
N PRO A 71 13.84 13.54 2.49
CA PRO A 71 14.50 12.77 1.45
C PRO A 71 15.69 13.52 0.84
N THR A 72 16.76 12.79 0.56
CA THR A 72 17.94 13.24 -0.18
C THR A 72 17.99 12.57 -1.55
N GLY A 73 18.10 13.37 -2.60
CA GLY A 73 18.25 12.92 -3.97
C GLY A 73 19.65 12.34 -4.23
N ALA A 74 19.79 11.57 -5.31
CA ALA A 74 21.04 10.91 -5.66
C ALA A 74 22.24 11.87 -5.83
N SER A 75 21.99 13.14 -6.18
CA SER A 75 22.99 14.20 -6.30
C SER A 75 23.13 15.07 -5.04
N GLY A 76 22.59 14.64 -3.89
CA GLY A 76 22.57 15.44 -2.66
C GLY A 76 21.52 16.55 -2.63
N LEU A 77 20.62 16.60 -3.63
CA LEU A 77 19.51 17.55 -3.67
C LEU A 77 18.49 17.23 -2.58
N GLY A 78 18.21 18.19 -1.69
CA GLY A 78 17.14 18.08 -0.71
C GLY A 78 15.78 18.51 -1.29
N SER A 79 14.69 17.91 -0.82
CA SER A 79 13.34 18.38 -1.19
C SER A 79 13.08 19.82 -0.69
N THR A 80 12.43 20.67 -1.47
CA THR A 80 11.94 21.97 -1.00
C THR A 80 10.44 21.88 -0.73
N TRP A 81 9.96 22.60 0.28
CA TRP A 81 8.53 22.70 0.59
C TRP A 81 7.88 23.83 -0.21
#